data_AF-A0A820LPJ7-F1
#
_entry.id   AF-A0A820LPJ7-F1
#
_cell.length_a   1.000
_cell.length_b   1.000
_cell.length_c   1.000
_cell.angle_alpha   90.00
_cell.angle_beta   90.00
_cell.angle_gamma   90.00
#
_symmetry.space_group_name_H-M   'P 1'
#
loop_
_entity.id
_entity.type
_entity.pdbx_description
1 polymer ?
#
loop_
_entity_poly.entity_id
_entity_poly.type
_entity_poly.pdbx_seq_one_letter_code
_entity_poly.pdbx_strand_id
1 'polypeptide(L)'
;MITPTIFTQLYTIHGVYRNNIFPLVFAVLADKQQQTYQRLINELKNLCPSWNPKLIMVDFEKAEINAFQSSFGTATNSVGMSACFFHLQK
;
A
#
# COMPACT_ATOMS: atom_id res chain seq x y z
N MET A 1 15.55 1.59 5.11
CA MET A 1 15.13 1.97 6.47
C MET A 1 15.52 0.85 7.44
N ILE A 2 15.91 1.19 8.66
CA ILE A 2 16.25 0.22 9.72
C ILE A 2 14.98 -0.05 10.51
N THR A 3 14.60 -1.32 10.66
CA THR A 3 13.51 -1.77 11.54
C THR A 3 14.07 -2.57 12.71
N PRO A 4 13.38 -2.59 13.86
CA PRO A 4 13.70 -3.56 14.92
C PRO A 4 13.66 -4.98 14.35
N THR A 5 14.53 -5.87 14.84
CA THR A 5 14.74 -7.23 14.28
C THR A 5 13.49 -8.12 14.22
N ILE A 6 12.45 -7.78 14.98
CA ILE A 6 11.15 -8.45 14.96
C ILE A 6 10.27 -8.05 13.75
N PHE A 7 10.66 -7.04 12.97
CA PHE A 7 9.91 -6.54 11.83
C PHE A 7 10.78 -6.47 10.58
N THR A 8 10.19 -6.85 9.44
CA THR A 8 10.91 -6.94 8.16
C THR A 8 10.95 -5.60 7.43
N GLN A 9 9.98 -4.71 7.67
CA GLN A 9 9.92 -3.42 6.97
C GLN A 9 9.10 -2.35 7.69
N LEU A 10 9.53 -1.09 7.52
CA LEU A 10 8.72 0.09 7.76
C LEU A 10 8.05 0.45 6.43
N TYR A 11 6.74 0.29 6.38
CA TYR A 11 5.91 0.51 5.20
C TYR A 11 5.19 1.85 5.31
N THR A 12 5.17 2.62 4.23
CA THR A 12 4.63 3.99 4.23
C THR A 12 3.68 4.21 3.07
N ILE A 13 2.47 4.69 3.34
CA ILE A 13 1.50 5.08 2.30
C ILE A 13 1.52 6.59 2.18
N HIS A 14 1.69 7.06 0.96
CA HIS A 14 1.68 8.48 0.63
C HIS A 14 0.43 8.84 -0.16
N GLY A 15 -0.15 9.99 0.15
CA GLY A 15 -1.27 10.56 -0.58
C GLY A 15 -0.85 11.79 -1.37
N VAL A 16 -1.52 12.02 -2.50
CA VAL A 16 -1.34 13.24 -3.30
C VAL A 16 -2.48 14.20 -3.00
N TYR A 17 -2.16 15.41 -2.55
CA TYR A 17 -3.11 16.50 -2.36
C TYR A 17 -2.56 17.78 -2.96
N ARG A 18 -3.31 18.39 -3.90
CA ARG A 18 -2.91 19.61 -4.61
C ARG A 18 -1.46 19.54 -5.15
N ASN A 19 -1.15 18.46 -5.87
CA ASN A 19 0.17 18.17 -6.45
C ASN A 19 1.33 18.00 -5.46
N ASN A 20 1.05 17.93 -4.15
CA ASN A 20 2.03 17.65 -3.12
C ASN A 20 1.84 16.24 -2.56
N ILE A 21 2.95 15.59 -2.22
CA ILE A 21 2.98 14.23 -1.67
C ILE A 21 3.13 14.32 -0.15
N PHE A 22 2.22 13.68 0.58
CA PHE A 22 2.25 13.64 2.03
C PHE A 22 2.29 12.20 2.52
N PRO A 23 3.15 11.85 3.49
CA PRO A 23 3.05 10.57 4.17
C PRO A 23 1.78 10.55 5.02
N LEU A 24 0.87 9.61 4.76
CA LEU A 24 -0.40 9.51 5.45
C LEU A 24 -0.42 8.38 6.47
N VAL A 25 0.28 7.28 6.17
CA VAL A 25 0.31 6.08 7.02
C VAL A 25 1.74 5.60 7.15
N PHE A 26 2.13 5.27 8.38
CA PHE A 26 3.33 4.52 8.70
C PHE A 26 2.91 3.23 9.38
N ALA A 27 3.34 2.10 8.85
CA ALA A 27 3.03 0.78 9.36
C ALA A 27 4.30 -0.04 9.50
N VAL A 28 4.45 -0.72 10.62
CA VAL A 28 5.56 -1.65 10.82
C VAL A 28 5.04 -3.05 10.52
N LEU A 29 5.60 -3.70 9.50
CA LEU A 29 5.11 -4.99 9.01
C LEU A 29 6.06 -6.11 9.44
N ALA A 30 5.46 -7.21 9.94
CA ALA A 30 6.19 -8.38 10.39
C ALA A 30 6.92 -9.09 9.24
N ASP A 31 6.29 -9.13 8.05
CA ASP A 31 6.84 -9.75 6.85
C ASP A 31 6.35 -9.04 5.57
N LYS A 32 6.73 -9.58 4.42
CA LYS A 32 6.36 -9.11 3.07
C LYS A 32 5.34 -10.01 2.37
N GLN A 33 4.51 -10.73 3.14
CA GLN A 33 3.50 -11.63 2.58
C GLN A 33 2.23 -10.88 2.20
N GLN A 34 1.51 -11.41 1.21
CA GLN A 34 0.25 -10.82 0.73
C GLN A 34 -0.78 -10.67 1.86
N GLN A 35 -0.86 -11.63 2.77
CA GLN A 35 -1.79 -11.60 3.91
C GLN A 35 -1.50 -10.42 4.85
N THR A 36 -0.23 -10.10 5.07
CA THR A 36 0.20 -8.96 5.90
C THR A 36 -0.24 -7.63 5.28
N TYR A 37 -0.07 -7.48 3.96
CA TYR A 37 -0.56 -6.31 3.22
C TYR A 37 -2.09 -6.23 3.22
N GLN A 38 -2.79 -7.35 3.02
CA GLN A 38 -4.26 -7.38 3.07
C GLN A 38 -4.79 -6.97 4.45
N ARG A 39 -4.14 -7.46 5.52
CA ARG A 39 -4.50 -7.05 6.88
C ARG A 39 -4.34 -5.55 7.07
N LEU A 40 -3.21 -4.96 6.66
CA LEU A 40 -3.01 -3.51 6.71
C LEU A 40 -4.12 -2.76 5.96
N ILE A 41 -4.43 -3.18 4.74
CA ILE A 41 -5.47 -2.52 3.91
C ILE A 41 -6.85 -2.63 4.56
N ASN A 42 -7.19 -3.78 5.15
CA ASN A 42 -8.46 -3.98 5.85
C ASN A 42 -8.57 -3.07 7.08
N GLU A 43 -7.52 -2.95 7.89
CA GLU A 43 -7.51 -2.02 9.03
C GLU A 43 -7.71 -0.57 8.57
N LEU A 44 -7.06 -0.16 7.47
CA LEU A 44 -7.22 1.18 6.91
C LEU A 44 -8.65 1.44 6.39
N LYS A 45 -9.30 0.43 5.79
CA LYS A 45 -10.71 0.53 5.40
C LYS A 45 -11.65 0.60 6.61
N ASN A 46 -11.33 -0.09 7.70
CA ASN A 46 -12.10 0.01 8.94
C ASN A 46 -11.99 1.42 9.54
N LEU A 47 -10.78 2.01 9.52
CA LEU A 47 -10.53 3.36 10.00
C LEU A 47 -11.12 4.44 9.08
N CYS A 48 -11.13 4.21 7.78
CA CYS A 48 -11.67 5.12 6.78
C CYS A 48 -12.52 4.36 5.75
N PRO A 49 -13.81 4.09 6.06
CA PRO A 49 -14.70 3.32 5.18
C PRO A 49 -14.95 3.98 3.82
N SER A 50 -14.82 5.30 3.75
CA SER A 50 -14.95 6.07 2.50
C SER A 50 -13.67 6.06 1.65
N TRP A 51 -12.62 5.35 2.06
CA TRP A 51 -11.37 5.29 1.31
C TRP A 51 -11.54 4.55 -0.01
N ASN A 52 -11.56 5.32 -1.10
CA ASN A 52 -11.68 4.82 -2.46
C ASN A 52 -10.67 5.54 -3.38
N PRO A 53 -9.41 5.08 -3.43
CA PRO A 53 -8.38 5.71 -4.27
C PRO A 53 -8.69 5.51 -5.76
N LYS A 54 -8.43 6.52 -6.60
CA LYS A 54 -8.59 6.41 -8.06
C LYS A 54 -7.39 5.75 -8.74
N LEU A 55 -6.21 5.98 -8.18
CA LEU A 55 -4.93 5.47 -8.66
C LEU A 55 -4.12 5.02 -7.44
N ILE A 56 -3.57 3.83 -7.51
CA ILE A 56 -2.61 3.32 -6.53
C ILE A 56 -1.28 3.11 -7.24
N MET A 57 -0.22 3.64 -6.65
CA MET A 57 1.14 3.39 -7.06
C MET A 57 1.81 2.54 -5.98
N VAL A 58 2.27 1.35 -6.35
CA VAL A 58 2.88 0.38 -5.43
C VAL A 58 4.28 0.02 -5.88
N ASP A 59 5.09 -0.52 -4.96
CA ASP A 59 6.39 -1.06 -5.31
C ASP A 59 6.23 -2.35 -6.13
N PHE A 60 7.29 -2.78 -6.84
CA PHE A 60 7.28 -3.95 -7.72
C PHE A 60 7.18 -5.31 -6.96
N GLU A 61 6.66 -5.31 -5.73
CA GLU A 61 6.45 -6.52 -4.95
C GLU A 61 5.10 -7.17 -5.31
N LYS A 62 5.17 -8.40 -5.88
CA LYS A 62 3.98 -9.15 -6.32
C LYS A 62 2.95 -9.36 -5.21
N ALA A 63 3.41 -9.60 -3.98
CA ALA A 63 2.54 -9.81 -2.82
C ALA A 63 1.71 -8.56 -2.49
N GLU A 64 2.32 -7.37 -2.59
CA GLU A 64 1.67 -6.09 -2.37
C GLU A 64 0.65 -5.79 -3.47
N ILE A 65 1.06 -5.94 -4.74
CA ILE A 65 0.19 -5.77 -5.91
C ILE A 65 -1.07 -6.63 -5.78
N ASN A 66 -0.91 -7.91 -5.49
CA ASN A 66 -2.04 -8.83 -5.32
C ASN A 66 -2.96 -8.41 -4.16
N ALA A 67 -2.39 -7.91 -3.05
CA ALA A 67 -3.16 -7.47 -1.90
C ALA A 67 -4.07 -6.27 -2.27
N PHE A 68 -3.53 -5.26 -2.94
CA PHE A 68 -4.32 -4.11 -3.40
C PHE A 68 -5.35 -4.49 -4.47
N GLN A 69 -5.00 -5.35 -5.43
CA GLN A 69 -5.95 -5.86 -6.43
C GLN A 69 -7.11 -6.61 -5.77
N SER A 70 -6.82 -7.52 -4.84
CA SER A 70 -7.87 -8.26 -4.14
C SER A 70 -8.76 -7.36 -3.27
N SER A 71 -8.20 -6.25 -2.77
CA SER A 71 -8.91 -5.33 -1.88
C SER A 71 -9.75 -4.31 -2.65
N PHE A 72 -9.30 -3.84 -3.82
CA PHE A 72 -9.94 -2.73 -4.56
C PHE A 72 -10.44 -3.12 -5.95
N GLY A 73 -10.05 -4.27 -6.50
CA GLY A 73 -10.31 -4.69 -7.87
C GLY A 73 -11.68 -5.33 -8.15
N THR A 74 -12.68 -5.17 -7.27
CA THR A 74 -14.03 -5.64 -7.56
C THR A 74 -14.70 -4.79 -8.64
N ALA A 75 -15.48 -5.45 -9.52
CA ALA A 75 -16.00 -4.98 -10.82
C ALA A 75 -16.76 -3.64 -10.88
N THR A 76 -17.02 -2.97 -9.76
CA THR A 76 -17.74 -1.68 -9.69
C THR A 76 -16.83 -0.46 -9.48
N ASN A 77 -15.57 -0.66 -9.06
CA ASN A 77 -14.59 0.41 -8.85
C ASN A 77 -13.24 0.01 -9.46
N SER A 78 -13.05 0.26 -10.75
CA SER A 78 -11.75 0.04 -11.41
C SER A 78 -10.75 1.07 -10.91
N VAL A 79 -9.97 0.72 -9.88
CA VAL A 79 -8.82 1.51 -9.43
C VAL A 79 -7.67 1.30 -10.41
N GLY A 80 -7.13 2.39 -10.96
CA GLY A 80 -5.92 2.31 -11.78
C GLY A 80 -4.74 1.88 -10.91
N MET A 81 -3.91 0.97 -11.42
CA MET A 81 -2.66 0.60 -10.74
C MET A 81 -1.46 0.93 -11.60
N SER A 82 -0.46 1.54 -10.99
CA SER A 82 0.82 1.87 -11.61
C SER A 82 1.96 1.35 -10.75
N ALA A 83 3.06 0.95 -11.37
CA ALA A 83 4.25 0.53 -10.64
C ALA A 83 5.13 1.75 -10.31
N CYS A 84 5.65 1.81 -9.10
CA CYS A 84 6.56 2.86 -8.67
C CYS A 84 7.99 2.54 -9.12
N PHE A 85 8.57 3.37 -9.99
CA PHE A 85 9.96 3.25 -10.43
C PHE A 85 10.99 3.77 -9.43
N PHE A 86 10.55 4.38 -8.32
CA PHE A 86 11.42 5.04 -7.35
C PHE A 86 12.39 4.07 -6.66
N HIS A 87 11.96 2.82 -6.42
CA HIS A 87 12.77 1.79 -5.77
C HIS A 87 13.40 0.76 -6.74
N LEU A 88 13.29 0.96 -8.06
CA LEU A 88 13.80 0.00 -9.05
C LEU A 88 15.33 0.03 -9.23
N GLN A 89 16.03 1.01 -8.65
CA GLN A 89 17.49 1.01 -8.63
C GLN A 89 18.03 0.27 -7.40
N LYS A 90 18.61 -0.91 -7.65
CA LYS A 90 19.66 -1.48 -6.78
C LYS A 90 21.01 -0.88 -7.16
#